data_AF-A0A970F8R4-F1
#
_entry.id   AF-A0A970F8R4-F1
#
_cell.length_a   1.000
_cell.length_b   1.000
_cell.length_c   1.000
_cell.angle_alpha   90.00
_cell.angle_beta   90.00
_cell.angle_gamma   90.00
#
_symmetry.space_group_name_H-M   'P 1'
#
loop_
_entity.id
_entity.type
_entity.pdbx_description
1 polymer ?
#
loop_
_entity_poly.entity_id
_entity_poly.type
_entity_poly.pdbx_seq_one_letter_code
_entity_poly.pdbx_strand_id
1 'polypeptide(L)'
;MIINRVHIKKFRGFHDVKFQLGRNLTVFAGQNGTQKTTILGIISQPFTITDEDNPIYGEKPLCGGNYKSLFSEKFKLSETFDKPKSHEWTLYLNREEEPEFTLESIERKVKSGSKGIRFWKKGDRSKGSGYIQLPVIYLSLSRLFPIGEDSHINASAEISLTTEENSFYQEWHNKLLIIPDVEMTRIDYLASAQKNTLGATTSFYDWKMNSAGQDNIGKILLAILSFKRLKNKYKQDYKGGILAIDEIDATLYPASQLKLIEALRKFSSQFNIQIVFTTHSLTILQKLCEWQEDQRITGQIKVIYLQKYDFTVKAIDNISYQDIKDKLNVVLSERQGIKKIPVFTEDKEGEIFLKAIIKRRSSSLHFVNCTLGCDNLIELAQKKIIGFNYSQSIIVLDGDVRTENSKMRKINKLKNFLVLPGNKSPERLIAEFLHSMLDESPYWERIRKGYSKQHAFRDFSIHDIQTNREKAKQWFNSQKQHWGRNCVYVINPWINENKKDVETFLVEYESLIKRYNQLLLT
;
A
#
# COMPACT_ATOMS: atom_id res chain seq x y z
N MET A 1 -8.16 -16.32 13.45
CA MET A 1 -8.95 -15.56 12.47
C MET A 1 -10.37 -16.05 12.57
N ILE A 2 -11.40 -15.20 12.58
CA ILE A 2 -12.80 -15.63 12.73
C ILE A 2 -13.46 -15.69 11.35
N ILE A 3 -13.48 -14.58 10.63
CA ILE A 3 -14.01 -14.45 9.26
C ILE A 3 -12.84 -14.35 8.29
N ASN A 4 -12.78 -15.26 7.32
CA ASN A 4 -11.77 -15.28 6.25
C ASN A 4 -12.20 -14.42 5.05
N ARG A 5 -13.44 -14.60 4.61
CA ARG A 5 -13.98 -13.98 3.40
C ARG A 5 -15.43 -13.60 3.59
N VAL A 6 -15.89 -12.59 2.88
CA VAL A 6 -17.30 -12.20 2.80
C VAL A 6 -17.72 -12.20 1.34
N HIS A 7 -18.94 -12.67 1.09
CA HIS A 7 -19.61 -12.56 -0.20
C HIS A 7 -20.98 -11.92 0.00
N ILE A 8 -21.14 -10.70 -0.51
CA ILE A 8 -22.42 -10.00 -0.53
C ILE A 8 -23.06 -10.27 -1.89
N LYS A 9 -23.99 -11.22 -1.95
CA LYS A 9 -24.73 -11.48 -3.18
C LYS A 9 -25.60 -10.28 -3.55
N LYS A 10 -26.31 -9.73 -2.56
CA LYS A 10 -27.09 -8.50 -2.73
C LYS A 10 -27.29 -7.80 -1.39
N PHE A 11 -26.96 -6.52 -1.31
CA PHE A 11 -27.35 -5.65 -0.19
C PHE A 11 -27.28 -4.19 -0.66
N ARG A 12 -28.44 -3.54 -0.86
CA ARG A 12 -28.51 -2.16 -1.39
C ARG A 12 -27.64 -2.02 -2.66
N GLY A 13 -26.59 -1.20 -2.62
CA GLY A 13 -25.71 -0.98 -3.77
C GLY A 13 -24.66 -2.09 -3.99
N PHE A 14 -24.52 -3.03 -3.06
CA PHE A 14 -23.65 -4.19 -3.25
C PHE A 14 -24.37 -5.26 -4.08
N HIS A 15 -23.78 -5.61 -5.22
CA HIS A 15 -24.24 -6.68 -6.11
C HIS A 15 -23.06 -7.59 -6.43
N ASP A 16 -23.13 -8.85 -5.98
CA ASP A 16 -22.09 -9.87 -6.13
C ASP A 16 -20.66 -9.38 -5.77
N VAL A 17 -20.51 -8.83 -4.57
CA VAL A 17 -19.23 -8.28 -4.08
C VAL A 17 -18.55 -9.28 -3.17
N LYS A 18 -17.25 -9.53 -3.39
CA LYS A 18 -16.44 -10.48 -2.62
C LYS A 18 -15.15 -9.80 -2.16
N PHE A 19 -14.74 -10.05 -0.92
CA PHE A 19 -13.47 -9.56 -0.38
C PHE A 19 -12.99 -10.43 0.78
N GLN A 20 -11.67 -10.42 1.02
CA GLN A 20 -11.03 -11.12 2.13
C GLN A 20 -10.74 -10.16 3.29
N LEU A 21 -10.83 -10.66 4.52
CA LEU A 21 -10.48 -9.88 5.71
C LEU A 21 -9.05 -10.17 6.15
N GLY A 22 -8.47 -9.26 6.92
CA GLY A 22 -7.21 -9.48 7.63
C GLY A 22 -7.47 -10.28 8.90
N ARG A 23 -6.50 -11.11 9.32
CA ARG A 23 -6.57 -11.89 10.56
C ARG A 23 -6.73 -11.01 11.79
N ASN A 24 -6.12 -9.82 11.75
CA ASN A 24 -6.06 -8.89 12.87
C ASN A 24 -6.86 -7.62 12.57
N LEU A 25 -6.47 -6.88 11.54
CA LEU A 25 -7.07 -5.61 11.17
C LEU A 25 -7.64 -5.66 9.75
N THR A 26 -8.85 -5.16 9.56
CA THR A 26 -9.42 -4.87 8.23
C THR A 26 -9.92 -3.44 8.22
N VAL A 27 -9.45 -2.65 7.25
CA VAL A 27 -9.90 -1.26 7.07
C VAL A 27 -10.74 -1.13 5.80
N PHE A 28 -11.85 -0.43 5.90
CA PHE A 28 -12.68 -0.01 4.78
C PHE A 28 -12.55 1.51 4.58
N ALA A 29 -12.00 1.90 3.44
CA ALA A 29 -11.91 3.29 3.00
C ALA A 29 -12.77 3.52 1.76
N GLY A 30 -13.02 4.78 1.42
CA GLY A 30 -13.81 5.16 0.25
C GLY A 30 -14.54 6.46 0.48
N GLN A 31 -14.97 7.12 -0.60
CA GLN A 31 -15.69 8.40 -0.53
C GLN A 31 -17.02 8.30 0.24
N ASN A 32 -17.66 9.43 0.50
CA ASN A 32 -18.98 9.46 1.13
C ASN A 32 -20.02 8.76 0.24
N GLY A 33 -20.98 8.08 0.86
CA GLY A 33 -22.02 7.33 0.13
C GLY A 33 -21.61 5.96 -0.42
N THR A 34 -20.41 5.45 -0.09
CA THR A 34 -19.94 4.11 -0.49
C THR A 34 -20.35 2.98 0.46
N GLN A 35 -21.28 3.25 1.40
CA GLN A 35 -21.87 2.24 2.29
C GLN A 35 -20.86 1.53 3.23
N LYS A 36 -19.78 2.21 3.62
CA LYS A 36 -18.76 1.76 4.59
C LYS A 36 -19.35 1.20 5.89
N THR A 37 -20.18 2.00 6.56
CA THR A 37 -20.84 1.59 7.81
C THR A 37 -21.74 0.37 7.57
N THR A 38 -22.37 0.23 6.39
CA THR A 38 -23.24 -0.90 6.05
C THR A 38 -22.45 -2.20 6.02
N ILE A 39 -21.23 -2.17 5.48
CA ILE A 39 -20.30 -3.32 5.53
C ILE A 39 -19.96 -3.69 6.97
N LEU A 40 -19.65 -2.71 7.85
CA LEU A 40 -19.42 -3.03 9.27
C LEU A 40 -20.66 -3.70 9.90
N GLY A 41 -21.87 -3.24 9.54
CA GLY A 41 -23.13 -3.86 9.93
C GLY A 41 -23.27 -5.32 9.45
N ILE A 42 -23.01 -5.58 8.16
CA ILE A 42 -23.04 -6.91 7.53
C ILE A 42 -22.08 -7.89 8.22
N ILE A 43 -20.88 -7.42 8.57
CA ILE A 43 -19.84 -8.23 9.22
C ILE A 43 -20.20 -8.54 10.68
N SER A 44 -20.73 -7.55 11.42
CA SER A 44 -20.94 -7.66 12.88
C SER A 44 -22.28 -8.27 13.28
N GLN A 45 -23.33 -8.10 12.48
CA GLN A 45 -24.69 -8.51 12.85
C GLN A 45 -24.88 -10.02 13.12
N PRO A 46 -24.19 -10.94 12.41
CA PRO A 46 -24.38 -12.37 12.62
C PRO A 46 -23.86 -12.90 13.95
N PHE A 47 -23.14 -12.09 14.72
CA PHE A 47 -22.49 -12.51 15.96
C PHE A 47 -23.28 -12.03 17.18
N THR A 48 -23.48 -12.92 18.14
CA THR A 48 -23.96 -12.59 19.48
C THR A 48 -23.74 -13.79 20.41
N ILE A 49 -24.02 -13.64 21.71
CA ILE A 49 -24.04 -14.75 22.67
C ILE A 49 -25.46 -14.82 23.22
N THR A 50 -26.23 -15.78 22.74
CA THR A 50 -27.64 -15.96 23.14
C THR A 50 -27.97 -17.35 23.63
N ASP A 51 -27.07 -18.32 23.43
CA ASP A 51 -27.30 -19.70 23.85
C ASP A 51 -26.97 -19.83 25.34
N GLU A 52 -27.93 -20.31 26.13
CA GLU A 52 -27.81 -20.45 27.59
C GLU A 52 -26.72 -21.45 27.99
N ASP A 53 -26.42 -22.43 27.12
CA ASP A 53 -25.34 -23.40 27.31
C ASP A 53 -23.94 -22.80 27.05
N ASN A 54 -23.86 -21.60 26.48
CA ASN A 54 -22.58 -20.93 26.27
C ASN A 54 -22.03 -20.41 27.62
N PRO A 55 -20.80 -20.77 28.04
CA PRO A 55 -20.25 -20.32 29.33
C PRO A 55 -20.17 -18.80 29.51
N ILE A 56 -20.14 -18.05 28.40
CA ILE A 56 -20.06 -16.58 28.37
C ILE A 56 -21.46 -15.93 28.36
N TYR A 57 -22.53 -16.74 28.34
CA TYR A 57 -23.90 -16.24 28.38
C TYR A 57 -24.14 -15.36 29.62
N GLY A 58 -24.87 -14.24 29.43
CA GLY A 58 -25.17 -13.26 30.48
C GLY A 58 -24.08 -12.21 30.73
N GLU A 59 -22.86 -12.40 30.20
CA GLU A 59 -21.80 -11.40 30.31
C GLU A 59 -22.13 -10.11 29.52
N LYS A 60 -21.68 -8.97 30.05
CA LYS A 60 -21.86 -7.66 29.43
C LYS A 60 -20.53 -6.97 29.13
N PRO A 61 -20.42 -6.23 28.03
CA PRO A 61 -19.25 -5.41 27.75
C PRO A 61 -19.16 -4.22 28.70
N LEU A 62 -17.93 -3.83 29.04
CA LEU A 62 -17.63 -2.69 29.90
C LEU A 62 -17.99 -1.36 29.23
N CYS A 63 -17.97 -1.30 27.90
CA CYS A 63 -18.36 -0.12 27.12
C CYS A 63 -19.89 0.07 27.01
N GLY A 64 -20.67 -0.67 27.80
CA GLY A 64 -22.14 -0.61 27.82
C GLY A 64 -22.81 -1.46 26.74
N GLY A 65 -24.11 -1.70 26.92
CA GLY A 65 -24.90 -2.56 26.03
C GLY A 65 -24.66 -4.05 26.27
N ASN A 66 -24.74 -4.83 25.20
CA ASN A 66 -24.59 -6.29 25.21
C ASN A 66 -23.62 -6.72 24.09
N TYR A 67 -23.14 -7.97 24.12
CA TYR A 67 -22.37 -8.56 23.01
C TYR A 67 -23.27 -8.90 21.82
N LYS A 68 -23.90 -7.87 21.25
CA LYS A 68 -24.84 -7.95 20.15
C LYS A 68 -24.72 -6.73 19.28
N SER A 69 -24.93 -6.92 17.98
CA SER A 69 -24.77 -5.87 17.00
C SER A 69 -26.03 -5.74 16.14
N LEU A 70 -27.11 -5.20 16.71
CA LEU A 70 -28.38 -5.11 16.00
C LEU A 70 -28.27 -4.16 14.82
N PHE A 71 -28.78 -4.60 13.67
CA PHE A 71 -28.73 -3.77 12.45
C PHE A 71 -29.55 -2.48 12.60
N SER A 72 -30.67 -2.55 13.34
CA SER A 72 -31.56 -1.43 13.62
C SER A 72 -30.95 -0.34 14.49
N GLU A 73 -29.90 -0.64 15.26
CA GLU A 73 -29.17 0.36 16.06
C GLU A 73 -28.24 1.22 15.19
N LYS A 74 -27.95 0.77 13.97
CA LYS A 74 -26.95 1.36 13.07
C LYS A 74 -27.59 2.00 11.85
N PHE A 75 -28.70 1.41 11.38
CA PHE A 75 -29.40 1.86 10.18
C PHE A 75 -30.90 1.68 10.29
N LYS A 76 -31.60 2.58 9.61
CA LYS A 76 -33.00 2.37 9.25
C LYS A 76 -33.07 1.59 7.96
N LEU A 77 -33.93 0.57 7.94
CA LEU A 77 -34.34 -0.11 6.72
C LEU A 77 -35.56 0.64 6.16
N SER A 78 -35.52 0.96 4.87
CA SER A 78 -36.59 1.68 4.19
C SER A 78 -37.71 0.71 3.82
N GLU A 79 -38.95 1.02 4.20
CA GLU A 79 -40.11 0.23 3.79
C GLU A 79 -40.31 0.22 2.25
N THR A 80 -39.82 1.26 1.57
CA THR A 80 -39.91 1.41 0.11
C THR A 80 -38.81 0.62 -0.62
N PHE A 81 -37.56 0.75 -0.16
CA PHE A 81 -36.38 0.25 -0.88
C PHE A 81 -35.83 -1.07 -0.35
N ASP A 82 -36.00 -1.37 0.93
CA ASP A 82 -35.53 -2.60 1.55
C ASP A 82 -36.72 -3.57 1.65
N LYS A 83 -36.67 -4.71 0.95
CA LYS A 83 -37.73 -5.72 0.92
C LYS A 83 -37.25 -7.05 1.51
N PRO A 84 -38.14 -7.89 2.09
CA PRO A 84 -37.78 -9.26 2.42
C PRO A 84 -37.21 -9.99 1.18
N LYS A 85 -36.21 -10.85 1.41
CA LYS A 85 -35.43 -11.56 0.39
C LYS A 85 -34.61 -10.68 -0.57
N SER A 86 -34.53 -9.36 -0.35
CA SER A 86 -33.66 -8.48 -1.17
C SER A 86 -32.22 -8.36 -0.66
N HIS A 87 -31.92 -8.99 0.47
CA HIS A 87 -30.60 -8.99 1.09
C HIS A 87 -30.13 -10.43 1.31
N GLU A 88 -28.91 -10.74 0.85
CA GLU A 88 -28.26 -12.03 1.03
C GLU A 88 -26.73 -11.84 1.05
N TRP A 89 -26.08 -12.37 2.07
CA TRP A 89 -24.62 -12.42 2.17
C TRP A 89 -24.15 -13.65 2.93
N THR A 90 -22.92 -14.08 2.64
CA THR A 90 -22.27 -15.24 3.25
C THR A 90 -20.97 -14.82 3.91
N LEU A 91 -20.80 -15.21 5.16
CA LEU A 91 -19.54 -15.14 5.89
C LEU A 91 -18.85 -16.49 5.79
N TYR A 92 -17.58 -16.50 5.38
CA TYR A 92 -16.74 -17.69 5.34
C TYR A 92 -15.87 -17.70 6.59
N LEU A 93 -16.18 -18.59 7.54
CA LEU A 93 -15.57 -18.67 8.84
C LEU A 93 -14.38 -19.64 8.83
N ASN A 94 -13.41 -19.40 9.71
CA ASN A 94 -12.27 -20.30 9.90
C ASN A 94 -12.56 -21.33 11.01
N ARG A 95 -13.60 -22.15 10.82
CA ARG A 95 -14.08 -23.18 11.77
C ARG A 95 -14.36 -24.50 11.05
N GLU A 96 -14.21 -25.61 11.78
CA GLU A 96 -14.34 -26.97 11.22
C GLU A 96 -15.81 -27.39 10.96
N GLU A 97 -16.76 -26.93 11.78
CA GLU A 97 -18.14 -27.46 11.76
C GLU A 97 -19.10 -26.72 10.79
N GLU A 98 -18.88 -25.42 10.55
CA GLU A 98 -19.66 -24.62 9.58
C GLU A 98 -18.77 -23.54 8.94
N PRO A 99 -18.11 -23.83 7.81
CA PRO A 99 -17.24 -22.85 7.15
C PRO A 99 -18.04 -21.72 6.50
N GLU A 100 -19.34 -21.90 6.25
CA GLU A 100 -20.18 -20.91 5.58
C GLU A 100 -21.42 -20.57 6.42
N PHE A 101 -21.60 -19.27 6.70
CA PHE A 101 -22.76 -18.75 7.39
C PHE A 101 -23.47 -17.74 6.49
N THR A 102 -24.54 -18.19 5.82
CA THR A 102 -25.32 -17.36 4.89
C THR A 102 -26.53 -16.78 5.59
N LEU A 103 -26.70 -15.46 5.51
CA LEU A 103 -27.89 -14.76 5.98
C LEU A 103 -28.74 -14.26 4.84
N GLU A 104 -30.05 -14.23 5.07
CA GLU A 104 -31.02 -13.57 4.21
C GLU A 104 -31.95 -12.67 5.02
N SER A 105 -32.47 -11.65 4.36
CA SER A 105 -33.58 -10.85 4.89
C SER A 105 -34.90 -11.62 4.82
N ILE A 106 -35.62 -11.72 5.92
CA ILE A 106 -36.94 -12.33 6.01
C ILE A 106 -37.95 -11.38 6.68
N GLU A 107 -39.22 -11.59 6.40
CA GLU A 107 -40.31 -10.81 6.99
C GLU A 107 -40.44 -11.11 8.49
N ARG A 108 -40.63 -10.06 9.28
CA ARG A 108 -40.93 -10.12 10.70
C ARG A 108 -42.26 -9.42 10.96
N LYS A 109 -43.24 -10.14 11.50
CA LYS A 109 -44.48 -9.54 12.01
C LYS A 109 -44.15 -8.72 13.27
N VAL A 110 -44.42 -7.42 13.24
CA VAL A 110 -44.30 -6.53 14.40
C VAL A 110 -45.67 -6.42 15.08
N LYS A 111 -45.69 -6.24 16.41
CA LYS A 111 -46.93 -6.17 17.22
C LYS A 111 -47.89 -5.04 16.79
N SER A 112 -47.40 -4.00 16.11
CA SER A 112 -48.19 -2.84 15.64
C SER A 112 -48.84 -3.04 14.26
N GLY A 113 -48.77 -4.23 13.66
CA GLY A 113 -49.30 -4.49 12.32
C GLY A 113 -48.38 -4.08 11.17
N SER A 114 -47.25 -3.41 11.44
CA SER A 114 -46.23 -3.11 10.44
C SER A 114 -45.35 -4.32 10.11
N LYS A 115 -44.94 -4.42 8.85
CA LYS A 115 -44.04 -5.47 8.35
C LYS A 115 -42.60 -5.01 8.52
N GLY A 116 -41.85 -5.67 9.40
CA GLY A 116 -40.43 -5.43 9.59
C GLY A 116 -39.57 -6.41 8.79
N ILE A 117 -38.28 -6.09 8.66
CA ILE A 117 -37.27 -7.00 8.14
C ILE A 117 -36.39 -7.47 9.30
N ARG A 118 -36.08 -8.77 9.33
CA ARG A 118 -35.01 -9.33 10.16
C ARG A 118 -34.03 -10.11 9.27
N PHE A 119 -32.78 -10.18 9.68
CA PHE A 119 -31.78 -11.02 9.04
C PHE A 119 -31.67 -12.34 9.81
N TRP A 120 -31.62 -13.45 9.09
CA TRP A 120 -31.60 -14.79 9.68
C TRP A 120 -30.78 -15.76 8.82
N LYS A 121 -30.28 -16.84 9.43
CA LYS A 121 -29.55 -17.91 8.72
C LYS A 121 -30.45 -18.50 7.62
N LYS A 122 -29.95 -18.54 6.40
CA LYS A 122 -30.69 -19.03 5.24
C LYS A 122 -30.93 -20.53 5.36
N GLY A 123 -32.17 -20.96 5.15
CA GLY A 123 -32.55 -22.38 5.18
C GLY A 123 -32.78 -22.97 6.57
N ASP A 124 -32.44 -22.26 7.65
CA ASP A 124 -32.61 -22.73 9.03
C ASP A 124 -33.53 -21.79 9.81
N ARG A 125 -34.58 -22.32 10.43
CA ARG A 125 -35.55 -21.56 11.25
C ARG A 125 -35.65 -22.06 12.68
N SER A 126 -34.74 -22.95 13.09
CA SER A 126 -34.70 -23.46 14.47
C SER A 126 -34.37 -22.34 15.45
N LYS A 127 -34.79 -22.51 16.71
CA LYS A 127 -34.48 -21.55 17.78
C LYS A 127 -32.98 -21.66 18.11
N GLY A 128 -32.27 -20.53 18.15
CA GLY A 128 -30.83 -20.49 18.45
C GLY A 128 -29.90 -20.49 17.22
N SER A 129 -30.33 -21.00 16.07
CA SER A 129 -29.49 -21.10 14.86
C SER A 129 -29.24 -19.78 14.11
N GLY A 130 -29.87 -18.69 14.55
CA GLY A 130 -29.83 -17.41 13.85
C GLY A 130 -28.50 -16.66 13.96
N TYR A 131 -27.60 -17.08 14.85
CA TYR A 131 -26.38 -16.34 15.16
C TYR A 131 -25.17 -17.26 15.40
N ILE A 132 -24.00 -16.69 15.16
CA ILE A 132 -22.70 -17.26 15.52
C ILE A 132 -22.41 -16.87 16.97
N GLN A 133 -22.23 -17.88 17.84
CA GLN A 133 -22.02 -17.72 19.28
C GLN A 133 -20.62 -17.21 19.63
N LEU A 134 -20.36 -15.93 19.37
CA LEU A 134 -19.14 -15.21 19.73
C LEU A 134 -19.46 -13.78 20.16
N PRO A 135 -18.63 -13.20 21.05
CA PRO A 135 -18.79 -11.81 21.44
C PRO A 135 -18.47 -10.87 20.28
N VAL A 136 -19.34 -9.88 20.09
CA VAL A 136 -19.14 -8.77 19.16
C VAL A 136 -19.41 -7.45 19.86
N ILE A 137 -18.56 -6.46 19.59
CA ILE A 137 -18.77 -5.06 20.01
C ILE A 137 -18.75 -4.20 18.75
N TYR A 138 -19.71 -3.28 18.65
CA TYR A 138 -19.78 -2.30 17.58
C TYR A 138 -19.77 -0.90 18.15
N LEU A 139 -18.73 -0.14 17.83
CA LEU A 139 -18.56 1.24 18.23
C LEU A 139 -19.02 2.16 17.09
N SER A 140 -20.28 2.61 17.18
CA SER A 140 -20.88 3.56 16.23
C SER A 140 -20.40 4.99 16.47
N LEU A 141 -20.80 5.93 15.61
CA LEU A 141 -20.59 7.36 15.81
C LEU A 141 -21.28 7.92 17.06
N SER A 142 -22.31 7.25 17.60
CA SER A 142 -22.94 7.65 18.88
C SER A 142 -21.94 7.70 20.04
N ARG A 143 -20.83 6.96 19.92
CA ARG A 143 -19.75 7.02 20.90
C ARG A 143 -19.12 8.40 21.04
N LEU A 144 -19.21 9.25 20.01
CA LEU A 144 -18.63 10.59 19.96
C LEU A 144 -19.56 11.67 20.54
N PHE A 145 -20.75 11.30 21.02
CA PHE A 145 -21.67 12.25 21.65
C PHE A 145 -20.95 12.95 22.83
N PRO A 146 -20.76 14.29 22.81
CA PRO A 146 -19.91 14.97 23.78
C PRO A 146 -20.41 14.84 25.22
N ILE A 147 -19.48 14.66 26.17
CA ILE A 147 -19.81 14.61 27.61
C ILE A 147 -20.53 15.89 28.07
N GLY A 148 -20.09 17.05 27.59
CA GLY A 148 -20.69 18.34 27.95
C GLY A 148 -22.12 18.56 27.43
N GLU A 149 -22.57 17.79 26.44
CA GLU A 149 -23.94 17.86 25.89
C GLU A 149 -24.89 16.85 26.58
N ASP A 150 -24.35 15.91 27.35
CA ASP A 150 -25.13 14.92 28.07
C ASP A 150 -25.43 15.40 29.50
N SER A 151 -26.55 16.07 29.69
CA SER A 151 -26.97 16.56 31.01
C SER A 151 -27.23 15.45 32.04
N HIS A 152 -27.31 14.18 31.60
CA HIS A 152 -27.63 13.04 32.45
C HIS A 152 -26.42 12.14 32.74
N ILE A 153 -25.26 12.43 32.16
CA ILE A 153 -24.05 11.65 32.40
C ILE A 153 -23.52 11.88 33.81
N ASN A 154 -23.32 10.79 34.54
CA ASN A 154 -22.81 10.83 35.90
C ASN A 154 -21.87 9.65 36.17
N ALA A 155 -21.07 9.79 37.22
CA ALA A 155 -20.31 8.68 37.76
C ALA A 155 -21.27 7.58 38.23
N SER A 156 -20.99 6.34 37.85
CA SER A 156 -21.83 5.17 38.12
C SER A 156 -20.99 4.05 38.72
N ALA A 157 -21.57 3.34 39.68
CA ALA A 157 -20.99 2.15 40.29
C ALA A 157 -21.41 0.85 39.59
N GLU A 158 -22.15 0.92 38.47
CA GLU A 158 -22.64 -0.25 37.74
C GLU A 158 -21.52 -1.17 37.25
N ILE A 159 -20.38 -0.58 36.87
CA ILE A 159 -19.22 -1.34 36.39
C ILE A 159 -17.98 -0.88 37.16
N SER A 160 -17.31 -1.84 37.79
CA SER A 160 -16.00 -1.64 38.39
C SER A 160 -14.90 -2.25 37.52
N LEU A 161 -13.79 -1.52 37.43
CA LEU A 161 -12.54 -1.97 36.84
C LEU A 161 -11.65 -2.53 37.93
N THR A 162 -10.94 -3.62 37.65
CA THR A 162 -9.91 -4.14 38.56
C THR A 162 -8.68 -3.22 38.53
N THR A 163 -7.80 -3.35 39.53
CA THR A 163 -6.54 -2.59 39.57
C THR A 163 -5.71 -2.77 38.29
N GLU A 164 -5.63 -4.00 37.76
CA GLU A 164 -4.92 -4.27 36.50
C GLU A 164 -5.57 -3.61 35.28
N GLU A 165 -6.89 -3.51 35.26
CA GLU A 165 -7.62 -2.85 34.17
C GLU A 165 -7.48 -1.33 34.25
N ASN A 166 -7.46 -0.75 35.45
CA ASN A 166 -7.18 0.66 35.67
C ASN A 166 -5.74 1.01 35.25
N SER A 167 -4.74 0.23 35.65
CA SER A 167 -3.35 0.45 35.21
C SER A 167 -3.21 0.32 33.69
N PHE A 168 -3.89 -0.66 33.07
CA PHE A 168 -3.93 -0.80 31.63
C PHE A 168 -4.56 0.41 30.95
N TYR A 169 -5.69 0.91 31.48
CA TYR A 169 -6.36 2.09 30.95
C TYR A 169 -5.44 3.31 31.01
N GLN A 170 -4.84 3.60 32.17
CA GLN A 170 -3.98 4.76 32.37
C GLN A 170 -2.76 4.73 31.43
N GLU A 171 -2.06 3.58 31.36
CA GLU A 171 -0.90 3.42 30.47
C GLU A 171 -1.28 3.70 29.01
N TRP A 172 -2.33 3.04 28.52
CA TRP A 172 -2.69 3.13 27.11
C TRP A 172 -3.38 4.43 26.76
N HIS A 173 -4.20 5.01 27.63
CA HIS A 173 -4.79 6.33 27.42
C HIS A 173 -3.70 7.38 27.17
N ASN A 174 -2.71 7.46 28.06
CA ASN A 174 -1.61 8.42 27.94
C ASN A 174 -0.75 8.15 26.70
N LYS A 175 -0.47 6.88 26.41
CA LYS A 175 0.32 6.49 25.23
C LYS A 175 -0.39 6.78 23.91
N LEU A 176 -1.71 6.60 23.86
CA LEU A 176 -2.52 6.84 22.67
C LEU A 176 -2.69 8.33 22.39
N LEU A 177 -2.90 9.13 23.43
CA LEU A 177 -3.04 10.57 23.30
C LEU A 177 -1.71 11.33 23.27
N ILE A 178 -0.60 10.63 23.54
CA ILE A 178 0.77 11.17 23.61
C ILE A 178 0.85 12.26 24.68
N ILE A 179 0.45 11.89 25.88
CA ILE A 179 0.45 12.76 27.07
C ILE A 179 1.36 12.09 28.12
N PRO A 180 2.69 12.30 28.04
CA PRO A 180 3.66 11.53 28.82
C PRO A 180 3.60 11.80 30.34
N ASP A 181 3.13 12.98 30.75
CA ASP A 181 3.29 13.47 32.13
C ASP A 181 1.95 13.70 32.88
N VAL A 182 0.90 13.00 32.49
CA VAL A 182 -0.41 13.10 33.18
C VAL A 182 -0.67 11.88 34.04
N GLU A 183 -0.59 12.07 35.35
CA GLU A 183 -1.01 11.07 36.32
C GLU A 183 -2.52 11.21 36.58
N MET A 184 -3.26 10.10 36.42
CA MET A 184 -4.67 10.05 36.74
C MET A 184 -4.83 9.73 38.22
N THR A 185 -5.44 10.64 38.97
CA THR A 185 -5.73 10.44 40.40
C THR A 185 -6.96 9.56 40.58
N ARG A 186 -7.92 9.62 39.65
CA ARG A 186 -9.12 8.78 39.66
C ARG A 186 -9.62 8.52 38.25
N ILE A 187 -10.14 7.31 38.04
CA ILE A 187 -10.83 6.90 36.82
C ILE A 187 -12.27 6.58 37.23
N ASP A 188 -13.22 7.36 36.71
CA ASP A 188 -14.64 7.22 37.01
C ASP A 188 -15.36 6.53 35.84
N TYR A 189 -16.14 5.49 36.13
CA TYR A 189 -17.06 4.94 35.12
C TYR A 189 -18.24 5.89 34.95
N LEU A 190 -18.45 6.38 33.73
CA LEU A 190 -19.50 7.34 33.43
C LEU A 190 -20.62 6.65 32.64
N ALA A 191 -21.85 6.83 33.07
CA ALA A 191 -23.02 6.23 32.44
C ALA A 191 -24.18 7.22 32.29
N SER A 192 -24.88 7.09 31.17
CA SER A 192 -26.16 7.72 30.84
C SER A 192 -26.93 6.79 29.91
N ALA A 193 -28.18 7.13 29.58
CA ALA A 193 -28.94 6.42 28.55
C ALA A 193 -28.29 6.47 27.16
N GLN A 194 -27.44 7.47 26.90
CA GLN A 194 -26.83 7.71 25.60
C GLN A 194 -25.39 7.21 25.54
N LYS A 195 -24.71 7.09 26.69
CA LYS A 195 -23.27 6.91 26.73
C LYS A 195 -22.78 6.16 27.97
N ASN A 196 -21.90 5.20 27.72
CA ASN A 196 -21.03 4.59 28.73
C ASN A 196 -19.57 4.84 28.32
N THR A 197 -18.72 5.33 29.23
CA THR A 197 -17.32 5.69 28.97
C THR A 197 -16.49 5.73 30.27
N LEU A 198 -15.21 6.07 30.18
CA LEU A 198 -14.35 6.37 31.33
C LEU A 198 -13.99 7.85 31.37
N GLY A 199 -14.17 8.45 32.53
CA GLY A 199 -13.72 9.78 32.86
C GLY A 199 -12.37 9.73 33.58
N ALA A 200 -11.40 10.51 33.13
CA ALA A 200 -10.10 10.64 33.78
C ALA A 200 -10.05 11.93 34.58
N THR A 201 -9.79 11.83 35.88
CA THR A 201 -9.53 12.95 36.78
C THR A 201 -8.04 12.99 37.12
N THR A 202 -7.47 14.19 37.12
CA THR A 202 -6.06 14.47 37.41
C THR A 202 -5.96 15.48 38.56
N SER A 203 -4.76 15.92 38.90
CA SER A 203 -4.56 17.03 39.83
C SER A 203 -4.99 18.40 39.28
N PHE A 204 -5.15 18.54 37.95
CA PHE A 204 -5.40 19.84 37.29
C PHE A 204 -6.79 19.95 36.64
N TYR A 205 -7.45 18.83 36.36
CA TYR A 205 -8.78 18.79 35.75
C TYR A 205 -9.55 17.54 36.15
N ASP A 206 -10.88 17.62 36.17
CA ASP A 206 -11.77 16.49 36.40
C ASP A 206 -12.34 15.92 35.09
N TRP A 207 -13.10 14.82 35.20
CA TRP A 207 -13.62 14.16 34.03
C TRP A 207 -14.59 15.02 33.19
N LYS A 208 -15.19 16.05 33.78
CA LYS A 208 -16.09 16.97 33.06
C LYS A 208 -15.34 17.81 32.04
N MET A 209 -14.02 17.94 32.21
CA MET A 209 -13.11 18.64 31.30
C MET A 209 -12.46 17.70 30.28
N ASN A 210 -12.74 16.39 30.28
CA ASN A 210 -12.20 15.48 29.27
C ASN A 210 -12.69 15.88 27.87
N SER A 211 -11.77 15.96 26.90
CA SER A 211 -12.12 16.26 25.52
C SER A 211 -12.79 15.08 24.82
N ALA A 212 -13.46 15.33 23.69
CA ALA A 212 -14.05 14.27 22.86
C ALA A 212 -13.01 13.24 22.36
N GLY A 213 -11.74 13.61 22.26
CA GLY A 213 -10.64 12.69 21.96
C GLY A 213 -10.33 11.74 23.11
N GLN A 214 -10.21 12.27 24.33
CA GLN A 214 -9.98 11.48 25.55
C GLN A 214 -11.12 10.49 25.79
N ASP A 215 -12.34 10.97 25.71
CA ASP A 215 -13.54 10.17 25.86
C ASP A 215 -13.68 9.07 24.78
N ASN A 216 -13.43 9.39 23.51
CA ASN A 216 -13.45 8.40 22.42
C ASN A 216 -12.42 7.27 22.65
N ILE A 217 -11.19 7.63 23.06
CA ILE A 217 -10.17 6.65 23.44
C ILE A 217 -10.63 5.82 24.62
N GLY A 218 -11.27 6.42 25.63
CA GLY A 218 -11.76 5.69 26.78
C GLY A 218 -12.82 4.65 26.42
N LYS A 219 -13.74 5.00 25.52
CA LYS A 219 -14.73 4.06 24.97
C LYS A 219 -14.10 2.90 24.20
N ILE A 220 -13.09 3.17 23.37
CA ILE A 220 -12.37 2.14 22.62
C ILE A 220 -11.60 1.21 23.58
N LEU A 221 -10.93 1.77 24.59
CA LEU A 221 -10.20 0.98 25.59
C LEU A 221 -11.14 0.12 26.44
N LEU A 222 -12.33 0.61 26.81
CA LEU A 222 -13.35 -0.21 27.47
C LEU A 222 -13.79 -1.40 26.62
N ALA A 223 -13.95 -1.22 25.31
CA ALA A 223 -14.27 -2.31 24.40
C ALA A 223 -13.15 -3.36 24.36
N ILE A 224 -11.88 -2.93 24.31
CA ILE A 224 -10.72 -3.83 24.37
C ILE A 224 -10.65 -4.58 25.71
N LEU A 225 -10.85 -3.87 26.82
CA LEU A 225 -10.89 -4.45 28.16
C LEU A 225 -12.01 -5.46 28.31
N SER A 226 -13.15 -5.26 27.66
CA SER A 226 -14.26 -6.23 27.63
C SER A 226 -13.79 -7.59 27.07
N PHE A 227 -13.09 -7.60 25.94
CA PHE A 227 -12.52 -8.83 25.36
C PHE A 227 -11.38 -9.41 26.22
N LYS A 228 -10.52 -8.56 26.80
CA LYS A 228 -9.48 -9.00 27.73
C LYS A 228 -10.10 -9.72 28.94
N ARG A 229 -11.16 -9.15 29.53
CA ARG A 229 -11.88 -9.72 30.66
C ARG A 229 -12.50 -11.07 30.32
N LEU A 230 -13.18 -11.17 29.16
CA LEU A 230 -13.70 -12.45 28.68
C LEU A 230 -12.60 -13.50 28.50
N LYS A 231 -11.49 -13.15 27.85
CA LYS A 231 -10.37 -14.07 27.65
C LYS A 231 -9.75 -14.56 28.96
N ASN A 232 -9.63 -13.67 29.94
CA ASN A 232 -9.05 -13.99 31.25
C ASN A 232 -9.98 -14.87 32.10
N LYS A 233 -11.29 -14.56 32.09
CA LYS A 233 -12.30 -15.29 32.86
C LYS A 233 -12.63 -16.66 32.25
N TYR A 234 -12.66 -16.76 30.93
CA TYR A 234 -13.07 -17.95 30.18
C TYR A 234 -11.94 -18.51 29.31
N LYS A 235 -10.83 -18.90 29.93
CA LYS A 235 -9.59 -19.27 29.20
C LYS A 235 -9.77 -20.39 28.16
N GLN A 236 -10.62 -21.38 28.45
CA GLN A 236 -10.86 -22.53 27.56
C GLN A 236 -11.98 -22.28 26.55
N ASP A 237 -12.99 -21.49 26.94
CA ASP A 237 -14.21 -21.30 26.16
C ASP A 237 -14.16 -20.08 25.24
N TYR A 238 -13.35 -19.07 25.58
CA TYR A 238 -13.22 -17.88 24.76
C TYR A 238 -12.46 -18.17 23.45
N LYS A 239 -13.19 -18.20 22.34
CA LYS A 239 -12.63 -18.46 20.99
C LYS A 239 -12.31 -17.18 20.20
N GLY A 240 -12.29 -16.02 20.85
CA GLY A 240 -12.09 -14.72 20.20
C GLY A 240 -13.37 -13.90 20.06
N GLY A 241 -13.26 -12.72 19.45
CA GLY A 241 -14.40 -11.84 19.22
C GLY A 241 -14.18 -10.86 18.07
N ILE A 242 -15.23 -10.10 17.74
CA ILE A 242 -15.20 -9.10 16.66
C ILE A 242 -15.40 -7.71 17.24
N LEU A 243 -14.50 -6.78 16.90
CA LEU A 243 -14.63 -5.37 17.22
C LEU A 243 -14.81 -4.58 15.94
N ALA A 244 -16.00 -4.01 15.74
CA ALA A 244 -16.30 -3.11 14.63
C ALA A 244 -16.25 -1.66 15.10
N ILE A 245 -15.50 -0.78 14.42
CA ILE A 245 -15.38 0.64 14.78
C ILE A 245 -15.67 1.52 13.56
N ASP A 246 -16.69 2.36 13.64
CA ASP A 246 -17.00 3.30 12.56
C ASP A 246 -16.22 4.60 12.73
N GLU A 247 -15.60 5.12 11.67
CA GLU A 247 -14.76 6.33 11.68
C GLU A 247 -13.75 6.36 12.83
N ILE A 248 -12.80 5.42 12.79
CA ILE A 248 -11.82 5.23 13.87
C ILE A 248 -10.94 6.48 14.12
N ASP A 249 -10.75 7.31 13.11
CA ASP A 249 -9.92 8.52 13.12
C ASP A 249 -10.58 9.74 13.75
N ALA A 250 -11.90 9.68 13.98
CA ALA A 250 -12.64 10.81 14.54
C ALA A 250 -12.04 11.28 15.88
N THR A 251 -12.01 12.60 16.06
CA THR A 251 -11.50 13.32 17.24
C THR A 251 -10.01 13.13 17.57
N LEU A 252 -9.24 12.43 16.71
CA LEU A 252 -7.81 12.17 16.92
C LEU A 252 -6.94 12.88 15.87
N TYR A 253 -5.80 13.41 16.29
CA TYR A 253 -4.79 13.96 15.38
C TYR A 253 -3.87 12.85 14.83
N PRO A 254 -3.12 13.09 13.74
CA PRO A 254 -2.42 12.03 12.99
C PRO A 254 -1.50 11.12 13.81
N ALA A 255 -0.72 11.65 14.77
CA ALA A 255 0.19 10.82 15.54
C ALA A 255 -0.55 9.88 16.52
N SER A 256 -1.62 10.36 17.16
CA SER A 256 -2.50 9.52 17.99
C SER A 256 -3.23 8.44 17.19
N GLN A 257 -3.63 8.75 15.96
CA GLN A 257 -4.21 7.74 15.05
C GLN A 257 -3.22 6.59 14.79
N LEU A 258 -1.95 6.88 14.52
CA LEU A 258 -0.92 5.86 14.35
C LEU A 258 -0.71 5.02 15.60
N LYS A 259 -0.64 5.66 16.79
CA LYS A 259 -0.52 4.96 18.07
C LYS A 259 -1.71 4.05 18.34
N LEU A 260 -2.93 4.49 17.99
CA LEU A 260 -4.13 3.68 18.12
C LEU A 260 -4.08 2.44 17.23
N ILE A 261 -3.70 2.59 15.97
CA ILE A 261 -3.61 1.46 15.03
C ILE A 261 -2.52 0.45 15.44
N GLU A 262 -1.37 0.93 15.92
CA GLU A 262 -0.33 0.08 16.53
C GLU A 262 -0.85 -0.70 17.75
N ALA A 263 -1.56 -0.01 18.65
CA ALA A 263 -2.14 -0.62 19.84
C ALA A 263 -3.21 -1.67 19.49
N LEU A 264 -4.15 -1.34 18.59
CA LEU A 264 -5.20 -2.26 18.16
C LEU A 264 -4.65 -3.50 17.49
N ARG A 265 -3.58 -3.39 16.68
CA ARG A 265 -2.90 -4.56 16.11
C ARG A 265 -2.33 -5.47 17.21
N LYS A 266 -1.69 -4.88 18.23
CA LYS A 266 -1.18 -5.60 19.40
C LYS A 266 -2.32 -6.29 20.15
N PHE A 267 -3.37 -5.56 20.49
CA PHE A 267 -4.53 -6.07 21.24
C PHE A 267 -5.29 -7.14 20.48
N SER A 268 -5.45 -6.97 19.17
CA SER A 268 -6.05 -7.97 18.29
C SER A 268 -5.36 -9.33 18.44
N SER A 269 -4.02 -9.34 18.42
CA SER A 269 -3.24 -10.57 18.58
C SER A 269 -3.28 -11.08 20.02
N GLN A 270 -3.14 -10.19 21.00
CA GLN A 270 -3.06 -10.54 22.42
C GLN A 270 -4.40 -11.07 22.97
N PHE A 271 -5.53 -10.56 22.49
CA PHE A 271 -6.88 -10.87 22.99
C PHE A 271 -7.76 -11.62 21.97
N ASN A 272 -7.17 -12.14 20.90
CA ASN A 272 -7.85 -12.88 19.83
C ASN A 272 -9.07 -12.12 19.25
N ILE A 273 -8.91 -10.84 18.95
CA ILE A 273 -9.97 -9.98 18.43
C ILE A 273 -9.73 -9.77 16.94
N GLN A 274 -10.73 -9.99 16.09
CA GLN A 274 -10.70 -9.53 14.71
C GLN A 274 -11.31 -8.13 14.66
N ILE A 275 -10.51 -7.13 14.29
CA ILE A 275 -10.91 -5.73 14.33
C ILE A 275 -11.18 -5.26 12.91
N VAL A 276 -12.36 -4.67 12.71
CA VAL A 276 -12.80 -4.14 11.42
C VAL A 276 -13.22 -2.70 11.62
N PHE A 277 -12.72 -1.78 10.81
CA PHE A 277 -13.05 -0.37 10.97
C PHE A 277 -13.12 0.39 9.66
N THR A 278 -13.72 1.57 9.72
CA THR A 278 -13.82 2.50 8.60
C THR A 278 -13.01 3.75 8.90
N THR A 279 -12.43 4.37 7.87
CA THR A 279 -11.67 5.61 8.01
C THR A 279 -11.58 6.38 6.71
N HIS A 280 -11.37 7.69 6.81
CA HIS A 280 -10.93 8.55 5.72
C HIS A 280 -9.48 9.04 5.91
N SER A 281 -8.83 8.72 7.03
CA SER A 281 -7.49 9.19 7.34
C SER A 281 -6.45 8.60 6.39
N LEU A 282 -5.86 9.46 5.55
CA LEU A 282 -4.72 9.11 4.70
C LEU A 282 -3.52 8.64 5.53
N THR A 283 -3.34 9.18 6.74
CA THR A 283 -2.28 8.76 7.67
C THR A 283 -2.43 7.30 8.08
N ILE A 284 -3.63 6.88 8.47
CA ILE A 284 -3.93 5.48 8.81
C ILE A 284 -3.76 4.60 7.57
N LEU A 285 -4.32 5.01 6.43
CA LEU A 285 -4.32 4.22 5.21
C LEU A 285 -2.91 4.01 4.66
N GLN A 286 -2.05 5.03 4.71
CA GLN A 286 -0.65 4.91 4.36
C GLN A 286 0.03 3.81 5.18
N LYS A 287 -0.11 3.89 6.51
CA LYS A 287 0.53 2.94 7.43
C LYS A 287 0.07 1.50 7.21
N LEU A 288 -1.23 1.32 6.96
CA LEU A 288 -1.81 -0.01 6.75
C LEU A 288 -1.45 -0.60 5.38
N CYS A 289 -1.29 0.23 4.34
CA CYS A 289 -0.79 -0.24 3.05
C CYS A 289 0.67 -0.71 3.17
N GLU A 290 1.53 0.08 3.84
CA GLU A 290 2.92 -0.32 4.15
C GLU A 290 2.98 -1.66 4.88
N TRP A 291 2.11 -1.86 5.88
CA TRP A 291 2.06 -3.12 6.62
C TRP A 291 1.44 -4.28 5.84
N GLN A 292 0.52 -4.03 4.91
CA GLN A 292 -0.05 -5.07 4.07
C GLN A 292 0.98 -5.65 3.11
N GLU A 293 1.96 -4.86 2.68
CA GLU A 293 3.06 -5.26 1.79
C GLU A 293 4.22 -5.95 2.56
N ASP A 294 4.28 -5.84 3.89
CA ASP A 294 5.32 -6.46 4.71
C ASP A 294 5.12 -7.98 4.82
N GLN A 295 6.03 -8.73 4.17
CA GLN A 295 6.03 -10.19 4.11
C GLN A 295 6.01 -10.88 5.49
N ARG A 296 6.56 -10.24 6.53
CA ARG A 296 6.62 -10.80 7.90
C ARG A 296 5.24 -10.91 8.55
N ILE A 297 4.28 -10.14 8.06
CA ILE A 297 2.95 -9.98 8.67
C ILE A 297 1.82 -10.23 7.66
N THR A 298 2.15 -10.97 6.59
CA THR A 298 1.25 -11.39 5.51
C THR A 298 -0.09 -11.89 6.05
N GLY A 299 -1.19 -11.36 5.50
CA GLY A 299 -2.55 -11.76 5.85
C GLY A 299 -3.06 -11.23 7.21
N GLN A 300 -2.25 -10.54 8.01
CA GLN A 300 -2.72 -9.92 9.26
C GLN A 300 -3.61 -8.70 9.01
N ILE A 301 -3.31 -7.95 7.93
CA ILE A 301 -3.93 -6.67 7.62
C ILE A 301 -4.53 -6.73 6.22
N LYS A 302 -5.74 -6.19 6.08
CA LYS A 302 -6.35 -5.94 4.77
C LYS A 302 -6.87 -4.52 4.67
N VAL A 303 -6.53 -3.87 3.55
CA VAL A 303 -7.04 -2.57 3.13
C VAL A 303 -8.00 -2.79 1.98
N ILE A 304 -9.25 -2.39 2.15
CA ILE A 304 -10.30 -2.53 1.13
C ILE A 304 -10.85 -1.15 0.81
N TYR A 305 -10.79 -0.77 -0.47
CA TYR A 305 -11.35 0.48 -0.94
C TYR A 305 -12.73 0.25 -1.56
N LEU A 306 -13.73 0.96 -1.05
CA LEU A 306 -15.09 0.95 -1.58
C LEU A 306 -15.25 2.08 -2.58
N GLN A 307 -15.56 1.71 -3.82
CA GLN A 307 -15.80 2.65 -4.89
C GLN A 307 -17.25 2.55 -5.38
N LYS A 308 -17.91 3.71 -5.46
CA LYS A 308 -19.24 3.83 -6.05
C LYS A 308 -19.12 3.91 -7.57
N TYR A 309 -19.92 3.12 -8.26
CA TYR A 309 -20.11 3.14 -9.71
C TYR A 309 -21.61 3.22 -9.96
N ASP A 310 -22.09 4.39 -10.37
CA ASP A 310 -23.51 4.68 -10.54
C ASP A 310 -24.32 4.33 -9.28
N PHE A 311 -25.17 3.30 -9.36
CA PHE A 311 -26.00 2.80 -8.26
C PHE A 311 -25.35 1.64 -7.47
N THR A 312 -24.19 1.17 -7.92
CA THR A 312 -23.49 0.02 -7.34
C THR A 312 -22.26 0.43 -6.54
N VAL A 313 -21.84 -0.42 -5.61
CA VAL A 313 -20.59 -0.26 -4.86
C VAL A 313 -19.73 -1.50 -5.09
N LYS A 314 -18.47 -1.30 -5.46
CA LYS A 314 -17.46 -2.36 -5.59
C LYS A 314 -16.46 -2.27 -4.45
N ALA A 315 -16.01 -3.42 -3.97
CA ALA A 315 -14.88 -3.53 -3.06
C ALA A 315 -13.64 -3.87 -3.88
N ILE A 316 -12.60 -3.04 -3.78
CA ILE A 316 -11.32 -3.20 -4.47
C ILE A 316 -10.29 -3.60 -3.41
N ASP A 317 -9.70 -4.77 -3.57
CA ASP A 317 -8.58 -5.26 -2.78
C ASP A 317 -7.24 -4.93 -3.47
N ASN A 318 -6.14 -4.98 -2.69
CA ASN A 318 -4.77 -4.76 -3.17
C ASN A 318 -4.57 -3.46 -3.97
N ILE A 319 -5.33 -2.41 -3.63
CA ILE A 319 -5.16 -1.07 -4.19
C ILE A 319 -3.92 -0.39 -3.58
N SER A 320 -3.17 0.36 -4.39
CA SER A 320 -2.00 1.09 -3.89
C SER A 320 -2.42 2.29 -3.01
N TYR A 321 -1.56 2.67 -2.07
CA TYR A 321 -1.81 3.88 -1.26
C TYR A 321 -1.97 5.13 -2.14
N GLN A 322 -1.18 5.25 -3.20
CA GLN A 322 -1.25 6.39 -4.12
C GLN A 322 -2.62 6.46 -4.81
N ASP A 323 -3.16 5.33 -5.28
CA ASP A 323 -4.50 5.29 -5.88
C ASP A 323 -5.59 5.64 -4.86
N ILE A 324 -5.49 5.16 -3.62
CA ILE A 324 -6.42 5.52 -2.54
C ILE A 324 -6.37 7.04 -2.30
N LYS A 325 -5.16 7.59 -2.17
CA LYS A 325 -4.92 9.02 -1.93
C LYS A 325 -5.52 9.87 -3.05
N ASP A 326 -5.25 9.51 -4.30
CA ASP A 326 -5.72 10.25 -5.46
C ASP A 326 -7.25 10.20 -5.57
N LYS A 327 -7.86 9.02 -5.34
CA LYS A 327 -9.32 8.86 -5.32
C LYS A 327 -9.99 9.62 -4.18
N LEU A 328 -9.39 9.66 -2.99
CA LEU A 328 -9.95 10.40 -1.84
C LEU A 328 -9.80 11.92 -2.00
N ASN A 329 -8.69 12.38 -2.57
CA ASN A 329 -8.47 13.81 -2.87
C ASN A 329 -9.16 14.26 -4.16
N VAL A 330 -9.76 13.34 -4.93
CA VAL A 330 -10.41 13.61 -6.23
C VAL A 330 -9.43 14.29 -7.20
N VAL A 331 -8.18 13.84 -7.19
CA VAL A 331 -7.14 14.31 -8.10
C VAL A 331 -6.83 13.21 -9.10
N LEU A 332 -6.52 13.61 -10.33
CA LEU A 332 -5.91 12.68 -11.27
C LEU A 332 -4.49 12.42 -10.80
N SER A 333 -4.12 11.15 -10.66
CA SER A 333 -2.73 10.78 -10.57
C SER A 333 -2.00 11.45 -11.73
N GLU A 334 -0.99 12.27 -11.44
CA GLU A 334 -0.09 12.71 -12.49
C GLU A 334 0.36 11.46 -13.23
N ARG A 335 0.27 11.44 -14.57
CA ARG A 335 0.82 10.33 -15.35
C ARG A 335 2.29 10.23 -14.97
N GLN A 336 2.64 9.38 -14.01
CA GLN A 336 4.01 9.07 -13.71
C GLN A 336 4.53 8.48 -15.02
N GLY A 337 5.31 9.26 -15.76
CA GLY A 337 6.02 8.74 -16.92
C GLY A 337 6.73 7.48 -16.44
N ILE A 338 6.63 6.39 -17.21
CA ILE A 338 7.30 5.11 -16.95
C ILE A 338 8.64 5.42 -16.28
N LYS A 339 8.85 5.00 -15.01
CA LYS A 339 10.08 5.30 -14.28
C LYS A 339 11.26 4.83 -15.12
N LYS A 340 11.91 5.76 -15.80
CA LYS A 340 13.00 5.46 -16.72
C LYS A 340 14.24 5.18 -15.91
N ILE A 341 14.96 4.12 -16.26
CA ILE A 341 16.20 3.77 -15.57
C ILE A 341 17.26 4.83 -15.95
N PRO A 342 17.87 5.53 -14.98
CA PRO A 342 18.97 6.44 -15.24
C PRO A 342 20.15 5.70 -15.88
N VAL A 343 20.71 6.26 -16.94
CA VAL A 343 21.90 5.75 -17.63
C VAL A 343 22.97 6.83 -17.63
N PHE A 344 24.16 6.48 -17.17
CA PHE A 344 25.35 7.31 -17.18
C PHE A 344 26.31 6.80 -18.25
N THR A 345 26.79 7.71 -19.12
CA THR A 345 27.86 7.46 -20.09
C THR A 345 29.06 8.34 -19.76
N GLU A 346 30.25 8.02 -20.27
CA GLU A 346 31.44 8.84 -20.03
C GLU A 346 31.30 10.24 -20.63
N ASP A 347 30.77 10.31 -21.86
CA ASP A 347 30.55 11.53 -22.62
C ASP A 347 29.38 11.39 -23.60
N LYS A 348 29.22 12.40 -24.47
CA LYS A 348 28.10 12.50 -25.40
C LYS A 348 28.27 11.59 -26.60
N GLU A 349 29.51 11.36 -27.03
CA GLU A 349 29.89 10.47 -28.11
C GLU A 349 29.52 9.02 -27.76
N GLY A 350 29.83 8.57 -26.54
CA GLY A 350 29.38 7.28 -25.99
C GLY A 350 27.86 7.16 -25.91
N GLU A 351 27.15 8.22 -25.52
CA GLU A 351 25.68 8.26 -25.51
C GLU A 351 25.08 8.06 -26.92
N ILE A 352 25.63 8.77 -27.92
CA ILE A 352 25.21 8.68 -29.32
C ILE A 352 25.42 7.26 -29.83
N PHE A 353 26.60 6.69 -29.56
CA PHE A 353 26.96 5.35 -29.98
C PHE A 353 26.06 4.29 -29.36
N LEU A 354 25.82 4.38 -28.05
CA LEU A 354 24.92 3.47 -27.34
C LEU A 354 23.50 3.52 -27.91
N LYS A 355 22.95 4.72 -28.12
CA LYS A 355 21.59 4.91 -28.69
C LYS A 355 21.47 4.32 -30.09
N ALA A 356 22.50 4.41 -30.91
CA ALA A 356 22.53 3.82 -32.24
C ALA A 356 22.52 2.28 -32.21
N ILE A 357 23.18 1.68 -31.21
CA ILE A 357 23.20 0.22 -31.01
C ILE A 357 21.85 -0.29 -30.49
N ILE A 358 21.32 0.28 -29.40
CA ILE A 358 20.11 -0.24 -28.73
C ILE A 358 18.81 0.19 -29.42
N LYS A 359 18.84 1.22 -30.27
CA LYS A 359 17.72 1.68 -31.10
C LYS A 359 16.44 1.89 -30.26
N ARG A 360 15.33 1.22 -30.60
CA ARG A 360 14.02 1.35 -29.92
C ARG A 360 14.05 0.90 -28.45
N ARG A 361 15.07 0.12 -28.04
CA ARG A 361 15.23 -0.37 -26.66
C ARG A 361 15.63 0.75 -25.68
N SER A 362 15.96 1.95 -26.16
CA SER A 362 16.29 3.11 -25.32
C SER A 362 15.08 3.79 -24.64
N SER A 363 13.85 3.39 -24.96
CA SER A 363 12.62 4.08 -24.55
C SER A 363 12.36 4.04 -23.03
N SER A 364 12.81 2.98 -22.37
CA SER A 364 12.74 2.79 -20.91
C SER A 364 13.92 3.43 -20.14
N LEU A 365 14.83 4.14 -20.84
CA LEU A 365 16.06 4.69 -20.28
C LEU A 365 16.03 6.21 -20.23
N HIS A 366 16.60 6.79 -19.16
CA HIS A 366 16.84 8.22 -19.01
C HIS A 366 18.34 8.48 -19.01
N PHE A 367 18.85 9.02 -20.11
CA PHE A 367 20.25 9.38 -20.24
C PHE A 367 20.53 10.67 -19.48
N VAL A 368 21.34 10.58 -18.44
CA VAL A 368 21.72 11.72 -17.62
C VAL A 368 22.81 12.49 -18.35
N ASN A 369 22.60 13.80 -18.55
CA ASN A 369 23.60 14.65 -19.18
C ASN A 369 24.73 14.96 -18.18
N CYS A 370 25.78 14.16 -18.20
CA CYS A 370 26.99 14.36 -17.41
C CYS A 370 28.22 13.95 -18.21
N THR A 371 29.34 14.62 -17.95
CA THR A 371 30.65 14.24 -18.49
C THR A 371 31.51 13.80 -17.33
N LEU A 372 31.72 12.49 -17.18
CA LEU A 372 32.50 11.89 -16.09
C LEU A 372 33.46 10.87 -16.70
N GLY A 373 34.74 10.99 -16.38
CA GLY A 373 35.72 9.99 -16.81
C GLY A 373 35.45 8.61 -16.21
N CYS A 374 35.90 7.56 -16.90
CA CYS A 374 35.80 6.17 -16.48
C CYS A 374 36.18 5.92 -15.01
N ASP A 375 37.30 6.48 -14.54
CA ASP A 375 37.76 6.30 -13.15
C ASP A 375 36.79 6.88 -12.11
N ASN A 376 36.20 8.05 -12.39
CA ASN A 376 35.21 8.66 -11.51
C ASN A 376 33.94 7.81 -11.41
N LEU A 377 33.46 7.27 -12.54
CA LEU A 377 32.28 6.42 -12.56
C LEU A 377 32.49 5.12 -11.78
N ILE A 378 33.67 4.50 -11.91
CA ILE A 378 34.05 3.32 -11.15
C ILE A 378 34.12 3.64 -9.66
N GLU A 379 34.74 4.75 -9.27
CA GLU A 379 34.86 5.14 -7.86
C GLU A 379 33.50 5.42 -7.20
N LEU A 380 32.62 6.17 -7.87
CA LEU A 380 31.27 6.48 -7.38
C LEU A 380 30.47 5.21 -7.10
N ALA A 381 30.55 4.21 -7.99
CA ALA A 381 29.90 2.93 -7.80
C ALA A 381 30.54 2.10 -6.68
N GLN A 382 31.88 2.10 -6.55
CA GLN A 382 32.59 1.38 -5.49
C GLN A 382 32.31 1.95 -4.09
N LYS A 383 32.20 3.27 -3.97
CA LYS A 383 31.85 3.98 -2.72
C LYS A 383 30.36 3.88 -2.36
N LYS A 384 29.57 3.22 -3.21
CA LYS A 384 28.13 3.04 -3.07
C LYS A 384 27.34 4.35 -2.95
N ILE A 385 27.75 5.39 -3.68
CA ILE A 385 27.04 6.66 -3.70
C ILE A 385 25.62 6.45 -4.25
N ILE A 386 24.63 7.03 -3.57
CA ILE A 386 23.22 6.96 -3.97
C ILE A 386 23.10 7.50 -5.41
N GLY A 387 22.42 6.73 -6.27
CA GLY A 387 22.27 7.04 -7.69
C GLY A 387 23.27 6.33 -8.62
N PHE A 388 24.38 5.79 -8.10
CA PHE A 388 25.38 5.03 -8.88
C PHE A 388 25.42 3.53 -8.51
N ASN A 389 24.54 3.12 -7.60
CA ASN A 389 24.43 1.75 -7.13
C ASN A 389 23.63 0.84 -8.09
N TYR A 390 23.94 -0.46 -8.04
CA TYR A 390 23.09 -1.49 -8.63
C TYR A 390 21.67 -1.40 -8.05
N SER A 391 20.65 -1.49 -8.92
CA SER A 391 19.21 -1.17 -8.72
C SER A 391 18.79 0.28 -8.98
N GLN A 392 19.72 1.25 -9.05
CA GLN A 392 19.38 2.66 -9.19
C GLN A 392 19.74 3.26 -10.55
N SER A 393 20.78 2.77 -11.21
CA SER A 393 21.21 3.24 -12.53
C SER A 393 22.03 2.22 -13.30
N ILE A 394 22.20 2.43 -14.60
CA ILE A 394 23.11 1.69 -15.47
C ILE A 394 24.27 2.62 -15.83
N ILE A 395 25.49 2.10 -15.79
CA ILE A 395 26.70 2.83 -16.19
C ILE A 395 27.28 2.17 -17.43
N VAL A 396 27.53 2.94 -18.49
CA VAL A 396 28.07 2.44 -19.74
C VAL A 396 29.39 3.14 -20.05
N LEU A 397 30.45 2.35 -20.17
CA LEU A 397 31.81 2.80 -20.45
C LEU A 397 32.20 2.57 -21.91
N ASP A 398 33.19 3.30 -22.39
CA ASP A 398 33.73 3.15 -23.74
C ASP A 398 34.51 1.84 -23.91
N GLY A 399 34.69 1.39 -25.16
CA GLY A 399 35.34 0.11 -25.46
C GLY A 399 36.83 0.06 -25.12
N ASP A 400 37.50 1.21 -25.03
CA ASP A 400 38.94 1.30 -24.72
C ASP A 400 39.32 0.76 -23.34
N VAL A 401 38.38 0.80 -22.38
CA VAL A 401 38.56 0.21 -21.04
C VAL A 401 38.89 -1.29 -21.08
N ARG A 402 38.52 -2.00 -22.17
CA ARG A 402 38.83 -3.43 -22.35
C ARG A 402 40.32 -3.70 -22.45
N THR A 403 41.12 -2.71 -22.87
CA THR A 403 42.59 -2.82 -22.91
C THR A 403 43.24 -2.65 -21.52
N GLU A 404 42.49 -2.15 -20.55
CA GLU A 404 42.96 -1.89 -19.18
C GLU A 404 42.51 -3.00 -18.21
N ASN A 405 43.33 -4.06 -18.11
CA ASN A 405 43.04 -5.24 -17.28
C ASN A 405 42.73 -4.91 -15.80
N SER A 406 43.36 -3.88 -15.23
CA SER A 406 43.13 -3.44 -13.85
C SER A 406 41.71 -2.88 -13.64
N LYS A 407 41.20 -2.09 -14.59
CA LYS A 407 39.85 -1.51 -14.58
C LYS A 407 38.79 -2.58 -14.83
N MET A 408 39.02 -3.48 -15.79
CA MET A 408 38.10 -4.59 -16.08
C MET A 408 37.86 -5.49 -14.86
N ARG A 409 38.90 -5.76 -14.04
CA ARG A 409 38.73 -6.51 -12.78
C ARG A 409 37.84 -5.78 -11.77
N LYS A 410 37.84 -4.45 -11.74
CA LYS A 410 36.95 -3.65 -10.87
C LYS A 410 35.52 -3.68 -11.41
N ILE A 411 35.35 -3.48 -12.71
CA ILE A 411 34.06 -3.47 -13.41
C ILE A 411 33.34 -4.81 -13.28
N ASN A 412 34.04 -5.93 -13.45
CA ASN A 412 33.45 -7.27 -13.35
C ASN A 412 32.86 -7.60 -11.96
N LYS A 413 33.25 -6.86 -10.92
CA LYS A 413 32.66 -7.00 -9.56
C LYS A 413 31.35 -6.21 -9.42
N LEU A 414 31.10 -5.25 -10.30
CA LEU A 414 29.94 -4.36 -10.26
C LEU A 414 28.85 -4.87 -11.20
N LYS A 415 27.61 -4.88 -10.73
CA LYS A 415 26.50 -5.53 -11.44
C LYS A 415 25.74 -4.59 -12.40
N ASN A 416 26.01 -3.29 -12.35
CA ASN A 416 25.32 -2.24 -13.11
C ASN A 416 26.12 -1.63 -14.26
N PHE A 417 27.26 -2.23 -14.63
CA PHE A 417 28.12 -1.74 -15.69
C PHE A 417 27.90 -2.49 -17.00
N LEU A 418 28.01 -1.77 -18.11
CA LEU A 418 28.17 -2.31 -19.45
C LEU A 418 29.36 -1.62 -20.12
N VAL A 419 30.00 -2.30 -21.07
CA VAL A 419 31.12 -1.75 -21.83
C VAL A 419 30.77 -1.82 -23.31
N LEU A 420 30.85 -0.69 -24.02
CA LEU A 420 30.55 -0.61 -25.44
C LEU A 420 31.36 -1.63 -26.26
N PRO A 421 30.83 -2.11 -27.40
CA PRO A 421 31.54 -3.05 -28.27
C PRO A 421 32.76 -2.39 -28.91
N GLY A 422 33.78 -3.21 -29.23
CA GLY A 422 35.09 -2.74 -29.69
C GLY A 422 36.08 -2.48 -28.55
N ASN A 423 37.29 -2.04 -28.91
CA ASN A 423 38.42 -1.84 -27.99
C ASN A 423 38.96 -0.40 -28.01
N LYS A 424 38.19 0.54 -28.56
CA LYS A 424 38.55 1.96 -28.72
C LYS A 424 37.36 2.84 -28.32
N SER A 425 37.60 4.13 -28.10
CA SER A 425 36.53 5.12 -27.93
C SER A 425 35.69 5.24 -29.21
N PRO A 426 34.41 5.63 -29.11
CA PRO A 426 33.50 5.71 -30.26
C PRO A 426 34.05 6.54 -31.43
N GLU A 427 34.77 7.63 -31.16
CA GLU A 427 35.32 8.50 -32.20
C GLU A 427 36.41 7.79 -32.99
N ARG A 428 37.37 7.18 -32.31
CA ARG A 428 38.49 6.47 -32.93
C ARG A 428 38.02 5.26 -33.72
N LEU A 429 37.04 4.56 -33.18
CA LEU A 429 36.46 3.37 -33.78
C LEU A 429 35.71 3.72 -35.08
N ILE A 430 34.93 4.80 -35.09
CA ILE A 430 34.25 5.26 -36.31
C ILE A 430 35.23 5.86 -37.34
N ALA A 431 36.28 6.55 -36.89
CA ALA A 431 37.32 7.05 -37.78
C ALA A 431 38.06 5.92 -38.50
N GLU A 432 38.45 4.88 -37.78
CA GLU A 432 39.11 3.71 -38.35
C GLU A 432 38.20 2.96 -39.35
N PHE A 433 36.92 2.85 -39.03
CA PHE A 433 35.92 2.30 -39.94
C PHE A 433 35.80 3.11 -41.25
N LEU A 434 35.64 4.43 -41.15
CA LEU A 434 35.56 5.28 -42.35
C LEU A 434 36.86 5.31 -43.15
N HIS A 435 38.01 5.19 -42.49
CA HIS A 435 39.31 5.19 -43.15
C HIS A 435 39.57 3.88 -43.92
N SER A 436 39.16 2.74 -43.36
CA SER A 436 39.32 1.42 -43.97
C SER A 436 38.35 1.15 -45.13
N MET A 437 37.23 1.88 -45.20
CA MET A 437 36.24 1.76 -46.28
C MET A 437 36.82 2.18 -47.64
N LEU A 438 36.55 1.42 -48.71
CA LEU A 438 36.96 1.78 -50.08
C LEU A 438 36.21 3.03 -50.57
N ASP A 439 36.85 3.85 -51.42
CA ASP A 439 36.24 5.10 -51.92
C ASP A 439 35.04 4.83 -52.86
N GLU A 440 35.02 3.69 -53.55
CA GLU A 440 33.90 3.23 -54.39
C GLU A 440 32.69 2.71 -53.58
N SER A 441 32.79 2.68 -52.25
CA SER A 441 31.73 2.15 -51.40
C SER A 441 30.42 2.95 -51.55
N PRO A 442 29.27 2.27 -51.77
CA PRO A 442 27.97 2.94 -51.87
C PRO A 442 27.52 3.58 -50.54
N TYR A 443 28.21 3.31 -49.42
CA TYR A 443 27.90 3.92 -48.13
C TYR A 443 28.19 5.43 -48.11
N TRP A 444 29.16 5.92 -48.88
CA TRP A 444 29.51 7.33 -48.94
C TRP A 444 28.33 8.21 -49.40
N GLU A 445 27.66 7.81 -50.48
CA GLU A 445 26.48 8.52 -50.99
C GLU A 445 25.28 8.47 -50.03
N ARG A 446 25.15 7.39 -49.25
CA ARG A 446 24.09 7.23 -48.24
C ARG A 446 24.26 8.17 -47.05
N ILE A 447 25.48 8.56 -46.72
CA ILE A 447 25.74 9.54 -45.65
C ILE A 447 25.21 10.90 -46.09
N ARG A 448 25.72 11.41 -47.21
CA ARG A 448 25.27 12.65 -47.85
C ARG A 448 25.83 12.72 -49.27
N LYS A 449 25.07 13.29 -50.22
CA LYS A 449 25.57 13.56 -51.57
C LYS A 449 26.87 14.39 -51.51
N GLY A 450 27.95 13.88 -52.08
CA GLY A 450 29.27 14.51 -52.09
C GLY A 450 30.14 14.26 -50.85
N TYR A 451 29.68 13.46 -49.88
CA TYR A 451 30.52 13.03 -48.76
C TYR A 451 31.47 11.92 -49.22
N SER A 452 32.75 12.03 -48.88
CA SER A 452 33.79 11.07 -49.29
C SER A 452 34.85 10.93 -48.20
N LYS A 453 35.75 9.95 -48.34
CA LYS A 453 36.90 9.81 -47.45
C LYS A 453 37.74 11.08 -47.38
N GLN A 454 37.97 11.73 -48.53
CA GLN A 454 38.69 13.01 -48.58
C GLN A 454 38.00 14.10 -47.75
N HIS A 455 36.67 14.14 -47.77
CA HIS A 455 35.91 15.09 -46.95
C HIS A 455 36.00 14.74 -45.44
N ALA A 456 35.86 13.46 -45.09
CA ALA A 456 35.88 13.00 -43.71
C ALA A 456 37.23 13.27 -43.00
N PHE A 457 38.34 13.27 -43.72
CA PHE A 457 39.70 13.43 -43.17
C PHE A 457 40.43 14.69 -43.69
N ARG A 458 39.69 15.70 -44.18
CA ARG A 458 40.27 16.95 -44.71
C ARG A 458 41.06 17.72 -43.66
N ASP A 459 40.45 17.89 -42.48
CA ASP A 459 40.96 18.79 -41.42
C ASP A 459 41.76 18.03 -40.34
N PHE A 460 41.57 16.71 -40.24
CA PHE A 460 42.25 15.84 -39.27
C PHE A 460 42.66 14.54 -39.94
N SER A 461 43.94 14.18 -39.84
CA SER A 461 44.42 12.89 -40.35
C SER A 461 43.98 11.74 -39.43
N ILE A 462 43.95 10.51 -39.94
CA ILE A 462 43.69 9.32 -39.11
C ILE A 462 44.71 9.20 -37.97
N HIS A 463 45.96 9.62 -38.20
CA HIS A 463 47.02 9.59 -37.19
C HIS A 463 46.74 10.57 -36.05
N ASP A 464 46.27 11.78 -36.36
CA ASP A 464 45.86 12.77 -35.36
C ASP A 464 44.75 12.25 -34.46
N ILE A 465 43.74 11.60 -35.04
CA ILE A 465 42.57 11.06 -34.34
C ILE A 465 42.98 9.89 -33.42
N GLN A 466 43.87 9.02 -33.89
CA GLN A 466 44.34 7.88 -33.11
C GLN A 466 45.23 8.30 -31.92
N THR A 467 46.05 9.34 -32.08
CA THR A 467 47.02 9.75 -31.05
C THR A 467 46.46 10.75 -30.04
N ASN A 468 45.61 11.69 -30.45
CA ASN A 468 45.13 12.76 -29.58
C ASN A 468 43.61 12.69 -29.35
N ARG A 469 43.18 12.50 -28.09
CA ARG A 469 41.76 12.36 -27.71
C ARG A 469 40.95 13.64 -27.97
N GLU A 470 41.53 14.82 -27.78
CA GLU A 470 40.84 16.08 -28.06
C GLU A 470 40.62 16.28 -29.55
N LYS A 471 41.63 15.99 -30.38
CA LYS A 471 41.49 16.02 -31.83
C LYS A 471 40.45 15.00 -32.32
N ALA A 472 40.41 13.81 -31.74
CA ALA A 472 39.40 12.80 -32.05
C ALA A 472 37.97 13.31 -31.78
N LYS A 473 37.77 14.00 -30.65
CA LYS A 473 36.49 14.62 -30.31
C LYS A 473 36.13 15.78 -31.22
N GLN A 474 37.09 16.66 -31.54
CA GLN A 474 36.87 17.76 -32.49
C GLN A 474 36.47 17.22 -33.87
N TRP A 475 37.17 16.19 -34.34
CA TRP A 475 36.84 15.49 -35.57
C TRP A 475 35.42 14.93 -35.53
N PHE A 476 35.07 14.11 -34.54
CA PHE A 476 33.73 13.51 -34.45
C PHE A 476 32.62 14.57 -34.41
N ASN A 477 32.84 15.63 -33.63
CA ASN A 477 31.87 16.73 -33.50
C ASN A 477 31.71 17.55 -34.79
N SER A 478 32.76 17.71 -35.58
CA SER A 478 32.69 18.36 -36.90
C SER A 478 31.96 17.51 -37.94
N GLN A 479 32.08 16.17 -37.87
CA GLN A 479 31.54 15.26 -38.86
C GLN A 479 30.11 14.79 -38.55
N LYS A 480 29.73 14.65 -37.27
CA LYS A 480 28.44 14.07 -36.84
C LYS A 480 27.20 14.74 -37.43
N GLN A 481 27.29 16.03 -37.76
CA GLN A 481 26.21 16.78 -38.40
C GLN A 481 25.79 16.20 -39.77
N HIS A 482 26.66 15.41 -40.41
CA HIS A 482 26.41 14.78 -41.70
C HIS A 482 25.88 13.34 -41.59
N TRP A 483 25.92 12.72 -40.41
CA TRP A 483 25.68 11.28 -40.23
C TRP A 483 24.24 10.92 -39.85
N GLY A 484 23.32 11.90 -39.91
CA GLY A 484 21.92 11.75 -39.54
C GLY A 484 21.69 11.66 -38.03
N ARG A 485 20.43 11.42 -37.62
CA ARG A 485 20.05 11.37 -36.21
C ARG A 485 20.77 10.22 -35.49
N ASN A 486 21.43 10.51 -34.36
CA ASN A 486 22.28 9.57 -33.63
C ASN A 486 23.37 8.91 -34.51
N CYS A 487 23.84 9.58 -35.57
CA CYS A 487 24.90 9.09 -36.45
C CYS A 487 24.61 7.73 -37.12
N VAL A 488 23.33 7.39 -37.31
CA VAL A 488 22.89 6.08 -37.80
C VAL A 488 23.41 5.73 -39.19
N TYR A 489 23.72 6.70 -40.04
CA TYR A 489 24.22 6.43 -41.39
C TYR A 489 25.65 5.89 -41.41
N VAL A 490 26.42 6.11 -40.35
CA VAL A 490 27.79 5.59 -40.20
C VAL A 490 27.84 4.43 -39.22
N ILE A 491 27.12 4.53 -38.10
CA ILE A 491 27.15 3.49 -37.06
C ILE A 491 26.45 2.20 -37.51
N ASN A 492 25.36 2.24 -38.28
CA ASN A 492 24.71 1.00 -38.74
C ASN A 492 25.59 0.17 -39.69
N PRO A 493 26.28 0.76 -40.70
CA PRO A 493 27.29 0.04 -41.46
C PRO A 493 28.37 -0.59 -40.57
N TRP A 494 28.90 0.15 -39.59
CA TRP A 494 29.86 -0.39 -38.64
C TRP A 494 29.30 -1.60 -37.85
N ILE A 495 28.06 -1.50 -37.37
CA ILE A 495 27.36 -2.61 -36.69
C ILE A 495 27.25 -3.84 -37.60
N ASN A 496 27.03 -3.65 -38.90
CA ASN A 496 26.90 -4.76 -39.85
C ASN A 496 28.22 -5.51 -40.08
N GLU A 497 29.37 -4.84 -39.98
CA GLU A 497 30.69 -5.46 -40.06
C GLU A 497 31.10 -6.10 -38.73
N ASN A 498 30.61 -5.57 -37.60
CA ASN A 498 30.98 -6.01 -36.24
C ASN A 498 29.84 -6.72 -35.51
N LYS A 499 29.00 -7.46 -36.25
CA LYS A 499 27.77 -8.09 -35.72
C LYS A 499 28.00 -8.92 -34.47
N LYS A 500 29.06 -9.73 -34.43
CA LYS A 500 29.34 -10.64 -33.31
C LYS A 500 29.56 -9.89 -31.99
N ASP A 501 30.32 -8.80 -32.02
CA ASP A 501 30.62 -8.00 -30.83
C ASP A 501 29.38 -7.22 -30.37
N VAL A 502 28.60 -6.70 -31.33
CA VAL A 502 27.36 -5.99 -31.04
C VAL A 502 26.30 -6.94 -30.48
N GLU A 503 26.16 -8.14 -31.01
CA GLU A 503 25.22 -9.16 -30.49
C GLU A 503 25.59 -9.56 -29.06
N THR A 504 26.88 -9.75 -28.77
CA THR A 504 27.37 -10.03 -27.41
C THR A 504 26.96 -8.92 -26.45
N PHE A 505 27.20 -7.66 -26.83
CA PHE A 505 26.77 -6.50 -26.05
C PHE A 505 25.25 -6.45 -25.83
N LEU A 506 24.46 -6.73 -26.87
CA LEU A 506 22.99 -6.71 -26.76
C LEU A 506 22.46 -7.79 -25.82
N VAL A 507 23.09 -8.98 -25.78
CA VAL A 507 22.74 -10.05 -24.83
C VAL A 507 23.04 -9.61 -23.39
N GLU A 508 24.19 -9.00 -23.12
CA GLU A 508 24.54 -8.46 -21.81
C GLU A 508 23.57 -7.36 -21.37
N TYR A 509 23.24 -6.44 -22.29
CA TYR A 509 22.27 -5.37 -22.09
C TYR A 509 20.88 -5.92 -21.74
N GLU A 510 20.37 -6.90 -22.49
CA GLU A 510 19.06 -7.49 -22.23
C GLU A 510 19.00 -8.24 -20.89
N SER A 511 20.07 -8.96 -20.55
CA SER A 511 20.21 -9.62 -19.24
C SER A 511 20.20 -8.60 -18.09
N LEU A 512 20.87 -7.47 -18.25
CA LEU A 512 20.84 -6.38 -17.27
C LEU A 512 19.44 -5.78 -17.13
N ILE A 513 18.79 -5.43 -18.24
CA ILE A 513 17.44 -4.83 -18.22
C ILE A 513 16.41 -5.78 -17.60
N LYS A 514 16.47 -7.08 -17.88
CA LYS A 514 15.59 -8.08 -17.24
C LYS A 514 15.73 -8.07 -15.72
N ARG A 515 16.96 -7.99 -15.20
CA ARG A 515 17.22 -7.90 -13.75
C ARG A 515 16.65 -6.62 -13.14
N TYR A 516 16.75 -5.49 -13.83
CA TYR A 516 16.16 -4.22 -13.35
C TYR A 516 14.64 -4.25 -13.35
N ASN A 517 14.02 -4.84 -14.38
CA ASN A 517 12.56 -4.96 -14.43
C ASN A 517 12.00 -5.87 -13.33
N GLN A 518 12.72 -6.93 -12.94
CA GLN A 518 12.34 -7.76 -11.79
C GLN A 518 12.40 -6.96 -10.47
N LEU A 519 13.42 -6.13 -10.30
CA LEU A 519 13.58 -5.27 -9.11
C LEU A 519 12.56 -4.13 -9.03
N LEU A 520 11.95 -3.73 -10.14
CA LEU A 520 10.88 -2.72 -10.16
C LEU A 520 9.49 -3.32 -9.85
N LEU A 521 9.37 -4.65 -9.90
CA LEU A 521 8.14 -5.40 -9.60
C LEU A 521 8.11 -5.95 -8.16
N THR A 522 9.26 -5.93 -7.48
CA THR A 522 9.45 -6.23 -6.05
C THR A 522 9.57 -4.95 -5.25
#